data_AF-A0A6G3PRJ6-F1
#
_entry.id   AF-A0A6G3PRJ6-F1
#
_cell.length_a   1.000
_cell.length_b   1.000
_cell.length_c   1.000
_cell.angle_alpha   90.00
_cell.angle_beta   90.00
_cell.angle_gamma   90.00
#
_symmetry.space_group_name_H-M   'P 1'
#
loop_
_entity.id
_entity.type
_entity.pdbx_description
1 polymer ?
#
loop_
_entity_poly.entity_id
_entity_poly.type
_entity_poly.pdbx_seq_one_letter_code
_entity_poly.pdbx_strand_id
1 'polypeptide(L)'
;MQPPKAADASDAGERPQGASETPARSDLPVASAPPAASGPPVTSASAADPGSAVPVVSGAGHGPLRPDGPTVSGTGHLAGSTLASADAAHSDRVSGDEPLLPARVHRPSDLMRLLIGVLAIAVLFTIAAFAQGTTTGLEDDISKGTEQAPDLLIKLAGLVSSIAVLLVPVAFAIERLIKRDGLRIADGVLAAVLAHGVTLATDLWVSQAAPRTIQDALTQQATTGGLTDPVHGYLAPVIAYMTAVGMARRPRWRVVLWVVLLLDAFAMLVGGYTTPFSIILTVLIGWTVAYGTLYAVGSPNVRPTGQHLMAGLRHVGFHPVAAMRADDVPDKDNADQGDRGRRYLVTLEDGPPLDVTVVDREQQAQGFFYRAWRRLTLRTLTQRRSIQSLRQALEQEALLAYAAIAAGANAPKLIATSELGPDAVMLVYEHIGGRSLDQMEDEEITDDLVRGAWRQVEALQSRRIAHRRLTGDAILVDRSGRAFVTDLRGGEIAAGDLVLRMDVAQLLTTLGLRVGAERSVAGALAVLGPDAVADCLPLLQPIALSRSTRATLRR
;
A
#
# COMPACT_ATOMS: atom_id res chain seq x y z
N MET A 1 43.50 -40.22 57.28
CA MET A 1 42.20 -40.94 57.22
C MET A 1 41.81 -41.12 55.75
N GLN A 2 41.02 -42.15 55.40
CA GLN A 2 40.56 -42.41 54.03
C GLN A 2 39.27 -41.64 53.67
N PRO A 3 38.93 -41.46 52.37
CA PRO A 3 37.68 -40.87 51.86
C PRO A 3 36.65 -42.03 51.59
N PRO A 4 35.92 -42.26 50.45
CA PRO A 4 35.84 -41.66 49.10
C PRO A 4 34.45 -41.12 48.68
N LYS A 5 34.40 -40.22 47.67
CA LYS A 5 33.45 -40.18 46.52
C LYS A 5 33.66 -38.92 45.64
N ALA A 6 33.50 -38.94 44.32
CA ALA A 6 33.16 -40.04 43.40
C ALA A 6 33.85 -39.85 42.02
N ALA A 7 34.04 -40.96 41.28
CA ALA A 7 34.26 -40.99 39.83
C ALA A 7 32.88 -41.14 39.12
N ASP A 8 32.67 -41.32 37.81
CA ASP A 8 33.40 -41.86 36.65
C ASP A 8 32.76 -41.22 35.38
N ALA A 9 33.18 -41.41 34.11
CA ALA A 9 34.45 -41.76 33.46
C ALA A 9 34.31 -41.39 31.96
N SER A 10 35.40 -41.29 31.22
CA SER A 10 35.40 -41.13 29.76
C SER A 10 35.56 -42.47 29.04
N ASP A 11 34.80 -42.70 27.97
CA ASP A 11 35.02 -43.81 27.03
C ASP A 11 35.06 -43.29 25.58
N ALA A 12 35.77 -43.98 24.70
CA ALA A 12 36.13 -43.51 23.36
C ALA A 12 35.83 -44.57 22.29
N GLY A 13 34.71 -44.39 21.56
CA GLY A 13 34.27 -45.28 20.49
C GLY A 13 34.86 -44.96 19.11
N GLU A 14 35.20 -45.99 18.35
CA GLU A 14 35.85 -45.89 17.03
C GLU A 14 34.90 -45.52 15.88
N ARG A 15 35.48 -45.09 14.74
CA ARG A 15 34.78 -44.93 13.46
C ARG A 15 34.92 -46.18 12.59
N PRO A 16 33.84 -46.77 12.06
CA PRO A 16 33.90 -47.57 10.85
C PRO A 16 33.78 -46.68 9.60
N GLN A 17 34.43 -47.10 8.51
CA GLN A 17 34.24 -46.52 7.17
C GLN A 17 33.05 -47.21 6.48
N GLY A 18 32.27 -46.46 5.68
CA GLY A 18 31.08 -46.95 4.99
C GLY A 18 31.08 -46.57 3.50
N ALA A 19 30.66 -47.51 2.65
CA ALA A 19 30.81 -47.46 1.20
C ALA A 19 30.13 -46.26 0.50
N SER A 20 30.74 -45.85 -0.61
CA SER A 20 30.14 -44.94 -1.59
C SER A 20 29.35 -45.74 -2.65
N GLU A 21 28.04 -45.57 -2.72
CA GLU A 21 27.23 -46.04 -3.84
C GLU A 21 26.37 -44.91 -4.43
N THR A 22 26.22 -44.93 -5.76
CA THR A 22 25.53 -43.89 -6.54
C THR A 22 24.23 -44.43 -7.11
N PRO A 23 23.05 -43.85 -6.80
CA PRO A 23 21.83 -44.12 -7.54
C PRO A 23 21.90 -43.49 -8.94
N ALA A 24 21.53 -44.25 -9.96
CA ALA A 24 21.59 -43.81 -11.36
C ALA A 24 20.67 -42.61 -11.65
N ARG A 25 21.08 -41.76 -12.60
CA ARG A 25 20.15 -40.95 -13.38
C ARG A 25 19.48 -41.86 -14.41
N SER A 26 18.16 -41.94 -14.40
CA SER A 26 17.38 -42.58 -15.46
C SER A 26 17.10 -41.61 -16.61
N ASP A 27 17.05 -42.13 -17.82
CA ASP A 27 17.05 -41.33 -19.05
C ASP A 27 15.71 -40.63 -19.34
N LEU A 28 15.80 -39.38 -19.81
CA LEU A 28 14.71 -38.66 -20.44
C LEU A 28 14.84 -38.78 -21.97
N PRO A 29 13.83 -39.24 -22.72
CA PRO A 29 13.89 -39.31 -24.17
C PRO A 29 13.89 -37.90 -24.77
N VAL A 30 14.83 -37.65 -25.69
CA VAL A 30 14.94 -36.36 -26.40
C VAL A 30 13.76 -36.20 -27.36
N ALA A 31 12.91 -35.20 -27.10
CA ALA A 31 11.87 -34.78 -28.03
C ALA A 31 12.42 -33.82 -29.09
N SER A 32 12.16 -34.12 -30.36
CA SER A 32 12.73 -33.40 -31.51
C SER A 32 12.20 -31.96 -31.66
N ALA A 33 13.09 -31.03 -32.01
CA ALA A 33 12.69 -29.70 -32.46
C ALA A 33 12.12 -29.76 -33.90
N PRO A 34 11.03 -29.02 -34.22
CA PRO A 34 10.56 -28.86 -35.59
C PRO A 34 11.49 -27.90 -36.38
N PRO A 35 11.60 -28.04 -37.71
CA PRO A 35 12.51 -27.26 -38.53
C PRO A 35 12.02 -25.82 -38.76
N ALA A 36 12.96 -24.90 -38.96
CA ALA A 36 12.66 -23.54 -39.40
C ALA A 36 12.20 -23.51 -40.87
N ALA A 37 11.14 -22.75 -41.16
CA ALA A 37 10.66 -22.49 -42.51
C ALA A 37 11.13 -21.10 -43.00
N SER A 38 11.52 -21.02 -44.26
CA SER A 38 12.09 -19.81 -44.88
C SER A 38 11.03 -18.76 -45.24
N GLY A 39 11.40 -17.48 -45.21
CA GLY A 39 10.84 -16.47 -46.13
C GLY A 39 11.43 -16.62 -47.55
N PRO A 40 11.34 -15.64 -48.47
CA PRO A 40 10.85 -14.24 -48.35
C PRO A 40 9.70 -13.99 -49.39
N PRO A 41 9.37 -12.78 -49.93
CA PRO A 41 9.97 -11.45 -49.72
C PRO A 41 9.07 -10.22 -49.54
N VAL A 42 9.79 -9.17 -49.15
CA VAL A 42 9.51 -7.72 -49.17
C VAL A 42 8.81 -7.23 -50.45
N THR A 43 7.91 -6.25 -50.29
CA THR A 43 7.73 -5.15 -51.25
C THR A 43 7.74 -3.81 -50.49
N SER A 44 8.27 -2.75 -51.12
CA SER A 44 8.51 -1.45 -50.46
C SER A 44 8.50 -0.29 -51.46
N ALA A 45 7.47 0.56 -51.41
CA ALA A 45 7.29 1.82 -52.14
C ALA A 45 6.02 2.52 -51.59
N SER A 46 5.81 3.83 -51.64
CA SER A 46 6.71 5.00 -51.78
C SER A 46 5.99 6.23 -51.18
N ALA A 47 6.65 7.38 -51.05
CA ALA A 47 6.09 8.58 -50.41
C ALA A 47 5.26 9.48 -51.35
N ALA A 48 4.24 10.17 -50.81
CA ALA A 48 3.70 11.45 -51.30
C ALA A 48 2.82 12.15 -50.24
N ASP A 49 2.85 13.48 -50.25
CA ASP A 49 2.11 14.47 -49.43
C ASP A 49 2.26 15.84 -50.17
N PRO A 50 1.50 16.94 -49.92
CA PRO A 50 0.20 17.15 -49.26
C PRO A 50 -0.87 17.80 -50.18
N GLY A 51 -2.05 18.15 -49.63
CA GLY A 51 -2.61 19.50 -49.86
C GLY A 51 -4.07 19.64 -50.34
N SER A 52 -4.89 20.32 -49.51
CA SER A 52 -6.04 21.22 -49.84
C SER A 52 -6.83 21.46 -48.54
N ALA A 53 -6.64 22.57 -47.81
CA ALA A 53 -7.07 23.96 -48.04
C ALA A 53 -8.37 24.31 -47.27
N VAL A 54 -8.45 25.54 -46.77
CA VAL A 54 -9.49 26.05 -45.84
C VAL A 54 -10.61 26.80 -46.62
N PRO A 55 -11.72 27.17 -45.97
CA PRO A 55 -11.82 28.58 -45.59
C PRO A 55 -12.40 28.87 -44.19
N VAL A 56 -12.19 30.11 -43.75
CA VAL A 56 -12.55 30.68 -42.43
C VAL A 56 -13.76 31.61 -42.56
N VAL A 57 -14.58 31.72 -41.49
CA VAL A 57 -15.30 32.92 -40.98
C VAL A 57 -16.16 32.44 -39.79
N SER A 58 -16.04 32.90 -38.53
CA SER A 58 -16.01 34.25 -37.91
C SER A 58 -17.39 34.87 -37.66
N GLY A 59 -17.67 35.19 -36.39
CA GLY A 59 -18.52 36.36 -36.05
C GLY A 59 -19.76 36.11 -35.17
N ALA A 60 -19.67 36.54 -33.89
CA ALA A 60 -20.78 36.82 -32.96
C ALA A 60 -21.75 35.65 -32.61
N GLY A 61 -22.53 35.72 -31.52
CA GLY A 61 -22.53 36.66 -30.40
C GLY A 61 -23.93 36.81 -29.76
N HIS A 62 -23.98 37.00 -28.44
CA HIS A 62 -25.19 37.09 -27.60
C HIS A 62 -26.05 35.81 -27.48
N GLY A 63 -26.35 35.44 -26.22
CA GLY A 63 -27.65 34.87 -25.85
C GLY A 63 -28.39 35.90 -24.97
N PRO A 64 -29.28 35.50 -24.05
CA PRO A 64 -29.93 34.19 -23.94
C PRO A 64 -31.47 34.31 -23.82
N LEU A 65 -32.24 33.43 -24.45
CA LEU A 65 -33.68 33.30 -24.16
C LEU A 65 -34.11 31.84 -23.93
N ARG A 66 -34.54 31.59 -22.69
CA ARG A 66 -35.72 30.77 -22.37
C ARG A 66 -36.95 31.70 -22.50
N PRO A 67 -38.18 31.20 -22.74
CA PRO A 67 -38.82 30.30 -21.78
C PRO A 67 -39.71 29.20 -22.39
N ASP A 68 -40.33 28.43 -21.48
CA ASP A 68 -41.58 27.68 -21.59
C ASP A 68 -41.79 26.58 -22.66
N GLY A 69 -42.39 25.48 -22.19
CA GLY A 69 -43.21 24.55 -22.98
C GLY A 69 -44.64 24.57 -22.42
N PRO A 70 -45.40 23.46 -22.45
CA PRO A 70 -45.19 22.19 -23.17
C PRO A 70 -46.30 21.93 -24.22
N THR A 71 -45.99 21.18 -25.29
CA THR A 71 -47.00 20.71 -26.25
C THR A 71 -47.02 19.19 -26.32
N VAL A 72 -48.00 18.59 -25.66
CA VAL A 72 -48.31 17.16 -25.81
C VAL A 72 -49.04 16.94 -27.14
N SER A 73 -48.56 16.00 -27.95
CA SER A 73 -49.31 15.42 -29.07
C SER A 73 -48.82 14.00 -29.27
N GLY A 74 -49.68 13.02 -28.96
CA GLY A 74 -49.31 11.61 -28.91
C GLY A 74 -49.75 10.83 -30.14
N THR A 75 -48.84 10.04 -30.69
CA THR A 75 -49.14 8.89 -31.57
C THR A 75 -48.38 7.69 -31.02
N GLY A 76 -49.08 6.71 -30.46
CA GLY A 76 -48.47 5.67 -29.65
C GLY A 76 -47.84 4.52 -30.47
N HIS A 77 -46.70 4.02 -29.99
CA HIS A 77 -46.22 2.68 -30.36
C HIS A 77 -45.59 1.95 -29.17
N LEU A 78 -46.27 0.84 -28.82
CA LEU A 78 -45.79 -0.39 -28.18
C LEU A 78 -44.87 -0.31 -26.93
N ALA A 79 -45.30 -1.01 -25.88
CA ALA A 79 -44.65 -1.05 -24.57
C ALA A 79 -43.28 -1.77 -24.57
N GLY A 80 -42.35 -1.25 -23.78
CA GLY A 80 -41.07 -1.91 -23.46
C GLY A 80 -40.36 -1.22 -22.28
N SER A 81 -40.14 -1.98 -21.19
CA SER A 81 -39.21 -1.70 -20.08
C SER A 81 -39.05 -0.24 -19.60
N THR A 82 -39.85 0.19 -18.62
CA THR A 82 -39.64 1.46 -17.87
C THR A 82 -39.05 1.28 -16.45
N LEU A 83 -38.93 0.05 -15.95
CA LEU A 83 -38.36 -0.22 -14.61
C LEU A 83 -36.82 -0.18 -14.57
N ALA A 84 -36.14 -0.12 -15.72
CA ALA A 84 -34.69 0.05 -15.79
C ALA A 84 -34.21 1.50 -15.59
N SER A 85 -35.13 2.46 -15.44
CA SER A 85 -34.85 3.90 -15.46
C SER A 85 -34.80 4.56 -14.08
N ALA A 86 -35.09 3.84 -13.00
CA ALA A 86 -35.11 4.39 -11.63
C ALA A 86 -33.73 4.40 -10.97
N ASP A 87 -33.00 3.27 -10.99
CA ASP A 87 -31.68 3.14 -10.37
C ASP A 87 -30.56 3.91 -11.11
N ALA A 88 -30.80 4.34 -12.35
CA ALA A 88 -29.83 5.07 -13.17
C ALA A 88 -29.62 6.54 -12.75
N ALA A 89 -30.24 6.99 -11.65
CA ALA A 89 -30.40 8.41 -11.32
C ALA A 89 -29.14 9.13 -10.78
N HIS A 90 -28.04 8.43 -10.47
CA HIS A 90 -26.79 9.04 -9.97
C HIS A 90 -25.48 8.41 -10.47
N SER A 91 -25.50 7.26 -11.14
CA SER A 91 -24.29 6.53 -11.52
C SER A 91 -23.47 7.24 -12.60
N ASP A 92 -22.42 7.96 -12.20
CA ASP A 92 -21.61 8.73 -13.14
C ASP A 92 -20.72 7.83 -14.03
N ARG A 93 -20.74 8.11 -15.34
CA ARG A 93 -20.09 7.30 -16.36
C ARG A 93 -18.66 7.79 -16.54
N VAL A 94 -17.68 6.99 -16.11
CA VAL A 94 -16.28 7.40 -16.00
C VAL A 94 -15.71 7.86 -17.34
N SER A 95 -15.71 9.18 -17.56
CA SER A 95 -15.12 9.81 -18.74
C SER A 95 -13.60 9.64 -18.71
N GLY A 96 -13.02 9.25 -19.84
CA GLY A 96 -11.67 8.68 -19.89
C GLY A 96 -10.54 9.56 -19.35
N ASP A 97 -10.72 10.88 -19.36
CA ASP A 97 -9.73 11.87 -18.91
C ASP A 97 -9.99 12.44 -17.50
N GLU A 98 -11.11 12.12 -16.84
CA GLU A 98 -11.47 12.86 -15.62
C GLU A 98 -10.54 12.53 -14.42
N PRO A 99 -9.88 13.55 -13.83
CA PRO A 99 -9.00 13.36 -12.69
C PRO A 99 -9.80 13.16 -11.39
N LEU A 100 -10.11 11.89 -11.05
CA LEU A 100 -10.95 11.39 -9.93
C LEU A 100 -10.55 11.73 -8.45
N LEU A 101 -9.79 12.81 -8.19
CA LEU A 101 -9.20 13.27 -6.90
C LEU A 101 -8.63 14.72 -7.03
N PRO A 102 -8.25 15.40 -5.93
CA PRO A 102 -7.45 16.64 -5.96
C PRO A 102 -6.02 16.41 -6.50
N ALA A 103 -5.46 17.39 -7.24
CA ALA A 103 -4.19 17.25 -8.00
C ALA A 103 -2.96 16.87 -7.16
N ARG A 104 -2.90 17.32 -5.90
CA ARG A 104 -1.89 16.95 -4.90
C ARG A 104 -2.60 16.46 -3.64
N VAL A 105 -1.96 15.56 -2.90
CA VAL A 105 -2.50 15.01 -1.64
C VAL A 105 -1.46 15.05 -0.52
N HIS A 106 -1.85 15.66 0.60
CA HIS A 106 -1.09 15.75 1.85
C HIS A 106 -1.13 14.42 2.60
N ARG A 107 -0.05 13.63 2.55
CA ARG A 107 -0.04 12.30 3.17
C ARG A 107 0.28 12.36 4.68
N PRO A 108 -0.50 11.75 5.57
CA PRO A 108 -0.19 11.69 7.00
C PRO A 108 1.06 10.83 7.29
N SER A 109 1.45 9.93 6.39
CA SER A 109 2.73 9.19 6.46
C SER A 109 3.94 10.11 6.41
N ASP A 110 3.83 11.23 5.70
CA ASP A 110 4.96 12.09 5.39
C ASP A 110 5.10 13.12 6.54
N LEU A 111 3.99 13.62 7.09
CA LEU A 111 3.96 14.30 8.41
C LEU A 111 4.55 13.42 9.53
N MET A 112 4.21 12.12 9.57
CA MET A 112 4.75 11.20 10.59
C MET A 112 6.27 11.07 10.49
N ARG A 113 6.83 11.04 9.26
CA ARG A 113 8.28 11.02 9.04
C ARG A 113 8.93 12.35 9.40
N LEU A 114 8.32 13.48 9.07
CA LEU A 114 8.75 14.80 9.53
C LEU A 114 8.87 14.84 11.08
N LEU A 115 7.83 14.40 11.80
CA LEU A 115 7.82 14.39 13.27
C LEU A 115 8.87 13.44 13.86
N ILE A 116 9.04 12.24 13.28
CA ILE A 116 10.11 11.30 13.68
C ILE A 116 11.49 11.91 13.41
N GLY A 117 11.66 12.67 12.33
CA GLY A 117 12.92 13.32 11.96
C GLY A 117 13.29 14.43 12.93
N VAL A 118 12.35 15.33 13.24
CA VAL A 118 12.51 16.36 14.28
C VAL A 118 12.83 15.74 15.65
N LEU A 119 12.14 14.67 16.03
CA LEU A 119 12.42 13.94 17.27
C LEU A 119 13.81 13.31 17.28
N ALA A 120 14.24 12.70 16.17
CA ALA A 120 15.57 12.10 16.04
C ALA A 120 16.68 13.16 16.10
N ILE A 121 16.48 14.36 15.53
CA ILE A 121 17.40 15.50 15.64
C ILE A 121 17.48 15.99 17.09
N ALA A 122 16.33 16.13 17.78
CA ALA A 122 16.31 16.52 19.19
C ALA A 122 17.01 15.48 20.09
N VAL A 123 16.82 14.19 19.84
CA VAL A 123 17.54 13.10 20.52
C VAL A 123 19.03 13.13 20.20
N LEU A 124 19.44 13.40 18.96
CA LEU A 124 20.85 13.51 18.57
C LEU A 124 21.54 14.67 19.32
N PHE A 125 20.94 15.86 19.36
CA PHE A 125 21.46 16.99 20.14
C PHE A 125 21.50 16.68 21.64
N THR A 126 20.51 15.95 22.17
CA THR A 126 20.50 15.51 23.57
C THR A 126 21.67 14.56 23.85
N ILE A 127 21.92 13.58 22.97
CA ILE A 127 23.06 12.66 23.10
C ILE A 127 24.38 13.44 23.00
N ALA A 128 24.55 14.29 21.99
CA ALA A 128 25.74 15.12 21.79
C ALA A 128 26.09 15.95 23.04
N ALA A 129 25.08 16.56 23.68
CA ALA A 129 25.26 17.36 24.89
C ALA A 129 25.75 16.57 26.13
N PHE A 130 25.62 15.23 26.14
CA PHE A 130 26.04 14.36 27.26
C PHE A 130 27.17 13.37 26.91
N ALA A 131 27.41 13.07 25.63
CA ALA A 131 28.22 11.93 25.17
C ALA A 131 29.60 12.33 24.60
N GLN A 132 30.15 13.50 24.95
CA GLN A 132 31.41 14.02 24.40
C GLN A 132 32.55 12.98 24.40
N GLY A 133 32.80 12.32 25.53
CA GLY A 133 33.86 11.30 25.65
C GLY A 133 33.63 10.04 24.80
N THR A 134 32.38 9.74 24.43
CA THR A 134 32.04 8.66 23.48
C THR A 134 32.26 9.10 22.03
N THR A 135 32.05 10.38 21.72
CA THR A 135 32.32 10.96 20.40
C THR A 135 33.80 10.90 20.08
N THR A 136 34.65 11.49 20.95
CA THR A 136 36.11 11.49 20.77
C THR A 136 36.67 10.07 20.73
N GLY A 137 36.16 9.16 21.57
CA GLY A 137 36.58 7.74 21.53
C GLY A 137 36.30 7.05 20.19
N LEU A 138 35.17 7.34 19.54
CA LEU A 138 34.82 6.78 18.24
C LEU A 138 35.69 7.37 17.11
N GLU A 139 36.07 8.64 17.20
CA GLU A 139 36.98 9.32 16.27
C GLU A 139 38.42 8.79 16.42
N ASP A 140 38.86 8.61 17.66
CA ASP A 140 40.13 7.96 18.04
C ASP A 140 40.22 6.52 17.51
N ASP A 141 39.16 5.72 17.62
CA ASP A 141 39.15 4.33 17.17
C ASP A 141 39.12 4.22 15.63
N ILE A 142 38.42 5.11 14.93
CA ILE A 142 38.36 5.12 13.46
C ILE A 142 39.66 5.62 12.84
N SER A 143 40.30 6.64 13.43
CA SER A 143 41.61 7.12 12.98
C SER A 143 42.68 6.05 13.15
N LYS A 144 42.85 5.50 14.36
CA LYS A 144 43.78 4.38 14.64
C LYS A 144 43.51 3.16 13.77
N GLY A 145 42.23 2.80 13.60
CA GLY A 145 41.80 1.68 12.76
C GLY A 145 42.13 1.85 11.27
N THR A 146 42.46 3.06 10.83
CA THR A 146 42.72 3.38 9.41
C THR A 146 44.17 3.84 9.14
N GLU A 147 45.04 3.93 10.14
CA GLU A 147 46.48 4.23 9.98
C GLU A 147 47.21 3.32 8.97
N GLN A 148 46.74 2.08 8.81
CA GLN A 148 47.33 1.08 7.91
C GLN A 148 46.75 1.11 6.49
N ALA A 149 45.71 1.91 6.22
CA ALA A 149 45.08 1.97 4.91
C ALA A 149 45.92 2.83 3.95
N PRO A 150 46.17 2.38 2.70
CA PRO A 150 46.90 3.19 1.72
C PRO A 150 46.20 4.53 1.46
N ASP A 151 46.89 5.62 1.78
CA ASP A 151 46.44 7.01 1.63
C ASP A 151 45.91 7.34 0.21
N LEU A 152 46.48 6.70 -0.83
CA LEU A 152 45.98 6.76 -2.21
C LEU A 152 44.58 6.14 -2.38
N LEU A 153 44.26 5.04 -1.69
CA LEU A 153 42.94 4.40 -1.78
C LEU A 153 41.87 5.25 -1.09
N ILE A 154 42.20 5.89 0.04
CA ILE A 154 41.30 6.84 0.72
C ILE A 154 41.00 8.02 -0.19
N LYS A 155 42.04 8.63 -0.79
CA LYS A 155 41.91 9.78 -1.68
C LYS A 155 41.16 9.44 -2.97
N LEU A 156 41.38 8.26 -3.55
CA LEU A 156 40.62 7.77 -4.70
C LEU A 156 39.16 7.44 -4.33
N ALA A 157 38.90 6.85 -3.15
CA ALA A 157 37.55 6.58 -2.68
C ALA A 157 36.75 7.87 -2.46
N GLY A 158 37.34 8.87 -1.80
CA GLY A 158 36.72 10.19 -1.62
C GLY A 158 36.48 10.93 -2.94
N LEU A 159 37.42 10.87 -3.89
CA LEU A 159 37.25 11.46 -5.22
C LEU A 159 36.13 10.78 -6.01
N VAL A 160 36.10 9.44 -6.04
CA VAL A 160 35.05 8.67 -6.73
C VAL A 160 33.68 8.90 -6.05
N SER A 161 33.64 8.96 -4.72
CA SER A 161 32.39 9.13 -3.99
C SER A 161 31.82 10.54 -4.15
N SER A 162 32.61 11.59 -3.97
CA SER A 162 32.15 12.98 -4.15
C SER A 162 31.67 13.25 -5.59
N ILE A 163 32.34 12.69 -6.60
CA ILE A 163 31.85 12.69 -8.00
C ILE A 163 30.52 11.93 -8.11
N ALA A 164 30.39 10.77 -7.49
CA ALA A 164 29.15 9.98 -7.53
C ALA A 164 27.98 10.63 -6.76
N VAL A 165 28.23 11.32 -5.64
CA VAL A 165 27.23 12.10 -4.90
C VAL A 165 26.60 13.18 -5.79
N LEU A 166 27.37 13.77 -6.69
CA LEU A 166 26.86 14.76 -7.66
C LEU A 166 26.21 14.10 -8.89
N LEU A 167 26.82 13.06 -9.47
CA LEU A 167 26.34 12.44 -10.71
C LEU A 167 25.09 11.56 -10.53
N VAL A 168 24.95 10.83 -9.42
CA VAL A 168 23.84 9.89 -9.20
C VAL A 168 22.46 10.61 -9.12
N PRO A 169 22.31 11.75 -8.43
CA PRO A 169 21.09 12.56 -8.49
C PRO A 169 20.76 13.12 -9.88
N VAL A 170 21.78 13.56 -10.64
CA VAL A 170 21.60 14.12 -11.99
C VAL A 170 21.18 13.02 -12.97
N ALA A 171 21.82 11.86 -12.94
CA ALA A 171 21.43 10.71 -13.75
C ALA A 171 19.99 10.24 -13.45
N PHE A 172 19.58 10.26 -12.18
CA PHE A 172 18.20 9.96 -11.78
C PHE A 172 17.20 11.05 -12.22
N ALA A 173 17.60 12.33 -12.21
CA ALA A 173 16.80 13.42 -12.75
C ALA A 173 16.53 13.23 -14.26
N ILE A 174 17.55 12.83 -15.01
CA ILE A 174 17.47 12.58 -16.46
C ILE A 174 16.57 11.36 -16.74
N GLU A 175 16.73 10.24 -16.03
CA GLU A 175 15.82 9.09 -16.16
C GLU A 175 14.36 9.50 -15.92
N ARG A 176 14.12 10.37 -14.93
CA ARG A 176 12.79 10.83 -14.58
C ARG A 176 12.17 11.77 -15.62
N LEU A 177 12.97 12.68 -16.17
CA LEU A 177 12.52 13.62 -17.20
C LEU A 177 12.12 12.88 -18.48
N ILE A 178 12.92 11.90 -18.90
CA ILE A 178 12.62 10.99 -20.03
C ILE A 178 11.29 10.24 -19.78
N LYS A 179 11.03 9.82 -18.55
CA LYS A 179 9.81 9.10 -18.14
C LYS A 179 8.61 10.01 -17.83
N ARG A 180 8.67 11.30 -18.18
CA ARG A 180 7.60 12.31 -18.02
C ARG A 180 7.11 12.55 -16.57
N ASP A 181 7.80 12.04 -15.55
CA ASP A 181 7.43 12.20 -14.13
C ASP A 181 8.03 13.50 -13.54
N GLY A 182 7.97 14.58 -14.34
CA GLY A 182 8.70 15.84 -14.14
C GLY A 182 8.23 16.69 -12.96
N LEU A 183 6.94 16.63 -12.60
CA LEU A 183 6.39 17.36 -11.44
C LEU A 183 7.13 17.01 -10.15
N ARG A 184 7.46 15.74 -9.98
CA ARG A 184 8.22 15.24 -8.82
C ARG A 184 9.74 15.49 -8.93
N ILE A 185 10.25 16.09 -10.01
CA ILE A 185 11.60 16.68 -10.05
C ILE A 185 11.55 18.05 -9.37
N ALA A 186 10.55 18.87 -9.69
CA ALA A 186 10.38 20.20 -9.11
C ALA A 186 10.20 20.14 -7.57
N ASP A 187 9.37 19.21 -7.07
CA ASP A 187 9.23 18.95 -5.64
C ASP A 187 10.57 18.54 -4.98
N GLY A 188 11.42 17.83 -5.73
CA GLY A 188 12.76 17.42 -5.31
C GLY A 188 13.75 18.58 -5.24
N VAL A 189 13.78 19.44 -6.25
CA VAL A 189 14.63 20.64 -6.29
C VAL A 189 14.24 21.61 -5.18
N LEU A 190 12.94 21.78 -4.92
CA LEU A 190 12.45 22.57 -3.79
C LEU A 190 12.93 21.98 -2.44
N ALA A 191 12.83 20.67 -2.25
CA ALA A 191 13.35 20.01 -1.06
C ALA A 191 14.88 20.19 -0.89
N ALA A 192 15.64 20.17 -1.99
CA ALA A 192 17.08 20.39 -1.98
C ALA A 192 17.45 21.82 -1.57
N VAL A 193 16.77 22.83 -2.13
CA VAL A 193 16.97 24.25 -1.80
C VAL A 193 16.60 24.53 -0.33
N LEU A 194 15.47 23.99 0.14
CA LEU A 194 15.06 24.10 1.54
C LEU A 194 16.06 23.41 2.48
N ALA A 195 16.59 22.24 2.12
CA ALA A 195 17.58 21.53 2.93
C ALA A 195 18.92 22.26 2.98
N HIS A 196 19.32 22.92 1.89
CA HIS A 196 20.51 23.79 1.88
C HIS A 196 20.32 24.99 2.80
N GLY A 197 19.15 25.66 2.76
CA GLY A 197 18.81 26.76 3.67
C GLY A 197 18.79 26.34 5.14
N VAL A 198 18.22 25.17 5.46
CA VAL A 198 18.25 24.60 6.84
C VAL A 198 19.67 24.21 7.26
N THR A 199 20.50 23.72 6.33
CA THR A 199 21.91 23.41 6.59
C THR A 199 22.69 24.68 6.98
N LEU A 200 22.60 25.74 6.16
CA LEU A 200 23.22 27.03 6.45
C LEU A 200 22.73 27.64 7.77
N ALA A 201 21.42 27.55 8.05
CA ALA A 201 20.86 28.01 9.33
C ALA A 201 21.36 27.20 10.53
N THR A 202 21.61 25.90 10.35
CA THR A 202 22.15 25.03 11.42
C THR A 202 23.63 25.31 11.65
N ASP A 203 24.43 25.47 10.60
CA ASP A 203 25.85 25.85 10.67
C ASP A 203 26.06 27.21 11.35
N LEU A 204 25.30 28.23 10.93
CA LEU A 204 25.31 29.56 11.58
C LEU A 204 24.88 29.49 13.05
N TRP A 205 23.92 28.63 13.40
CA TRP A 205 23.53 28.43 14.79
C TRP A 205 24.60 27.69 15.61
N VAL A 206 25.20 26.63 15.08
CA VAL A 206 26.27 25.89 15.78
C VAL A 206 27.49 26.78 15.99
N SER A 207 27.95 27.51 14.97
CA SER A 207 29.13 28.37 15.06
C SER A 207 28.95 29.59 15.99
N GLN A 208 27.73 30.15 16.10
CA GLN A 208 27.50 31.39 16.87
C GLN A 208 26.82 31.22 18.22
N ALA A 209 25.97 30.19 18.40
CA ALA A 209 24.98 30.16 19.49
C ALA A 209 24.79 28.80 20.19
N ALA A 210 25.34 27.69 19.66
CA ALA A 210 25.23 26.40 20.32
C ALA A 210 26.11 26.33 21.60
N PRO A 211 25.69 25.57 22.63
CA PRO A 211 26.55 25.21 23.74
C PRO A 211 27.83 24.50 23.26
N ARG A 212 28.97 24.76 23.92
CA ARG A 212 30.26 24.14 23.57
C ARG A 212 30.17 22.62 23.44
N THR A 213 29.46 21.94 24.34
CA THR A 213 29.28 20.48 24.29
C THR A 213 28.64 19.96 22.99
N ILE A 214 27.86 20.80 22.29
CA ILE A 214 27.28 20.50 20.98
C ILE A 214 28.24 20.91 19.85
N GLN A 215 28.99 22.00 20.01
CA GLN A 215 30.06 22.39 19.07
C GLN A 215 31.18 21.32 19.01
N ASP A 216 31.69 20.91 20.18
CA ASP A 216 32.75 19.91 20.37
C ASP A 216 32.36 18.52 19.84
N ALA A 217 31.07 18.21 19.71
CA ALA A 217 30.56 16.93 19.21
C ALA A 217 30.23 16.97 17.70
N LEU A 218 29.94 18.14 17.13
CA LEU A 218 29.61 18.31 15.71
C LEU A 218 30.78 18.81 14.87
N THR A 219 31.84 19.32 15.51
CA THR A 219 33.01 19.88 14.83
C THR A 219 34.30 19.34 15.44
N GLN A 220 35.28 19.04 14.59
CA GLN A 220 36.64 18.70 14.97
C GLN A 220 37.64 19.64 14.29
N GLN A 221 38.91 19.57 14.68
CA GLN A 221 39.96 20.38 14.05
C GLN A 221 40.25 19.85 12.64
N ALA A 222 39.97 20.64 11.61
CA ALA A 222 40.13 20.22 10.22
C ALA A 222 41.61 20.13 9.82
N THR A 223 41.96 19.14 8.99
CA THR A 223 43.31 18.89 8.46
C THR A 223 43.92 20.08 7.71
N THR A 224 43.08 20.97 7.17
CA THR A 224 43.44 22.22 6.48
C THR A 224 43.54 23.44 7.39
N GLY A 225 43.31 23.28 8.70
CA GLY A 225 43.09 24.38 9.65
C GLY A 225 41.63 24.82 9.71
N GLY A 226 41.21 25.35 10.87
CA GLY A 226 39.82 25.66 11.17
C GLY A 226 39.06 24.50 11.83
N LEU A 227 37.74 24.66 11.98
CA LEU A 227 36.82 23.59 12.41
C LEU A 227 36.12 22.99 11.19
N THR A 228 35.72 21.72 11.26
CA THR A 228 34.91 21.06 10.23
C THR A 228 33.44 21.50 10.25
N ASP A 229 32.77 21.46 9.10
CA ASP A 229 31.35 21.80 8.97
C ASP A 229 30.44 20.95 9.90
N PRO A 230 29.59 21.57 10.74
CA PRO A 230 28.62 20.86 11.59
C PRO A 230 27.56 20.07 10.82
N VAL A 231 27.29 20.47 9.57
CA VAL A 231 26.30 19.88 8.65
C VAL A 231 26.79 20.09 7.21
N HIS A 232 26.85 19.04 6.40
CA HIS A 232 27.49 19.11 5.08
C HIS A 232 26.59 19.81 4.05
N GLY A 233 27.00 20.99 3.59
CA GLY A 233 26.24 21.87 2.69
C GLY A 233 25.79 21.27 1.36
N TYR A 234 26.49 20.24 0.86
CA TYR A 234 26.17 19.52 -0.39
C TYR A 234 25.34 18.25 -0.17
N LEU A 235 25.56 17.54 0.94
CA LEU A 235 25.04 16.19 1.15
C LEU A 235 23.58 16.20 1.63
N ALA A 236 23.21 17.10 2.54
CA ALA A 236 21.83 17.24 3.01
C ALA A 236 20.86 17.60 1.85
N PRO A 237 21.19 18.53 0.92
CA PRO A 237 20.40 18.75 -0.30
C PRO A 237 20.26 17.53 -1.21
N VAL A 238 21.33 16.74 -1.40
CA VAL A 238 21.28 15.50 -2.20
C VAL A 238 20.36 14.46 -1.55
N ILE A 239 20.46 14.25 -0.23
CA ILE A 239 19.58 13.35 0.51
C ILE A 239 18.13 13.83 0.44
N ALA A 240 17.90 15.15 0.57
CA ALA A 240 16.57 15.74 0.50
C ALA A 240 15.95 15.57 -0.89
N TYR A 241 16.70 15.89 -1.94
CA TYR A 241 16.32 15.65 -3.33
C TYR A 241 15.93 14.19 -3.53
N MET A 242 16.84 13.24 -3.29
CA MET A 242 16.60 11.82 -3.59
C MET A 242 15.42 11.23 -2.79
N THR A 243 15.20 11.73 -1.58
CA THR A 243 14.07 11.34 -0.73
C THR A 243 12.74 11.90 -1.24
N ALA A 244 12.66 13.21 -1.54
CA ALA A 244 11.46 13.86 -2.08
C ALA A 244 11.11 13.36 -3.49
N VAL A 245 12.12 13.10 -4.32
CA VAL A 245 11.99 12.47 -5.65
C VAL A 245 11.52 11.00 -5.51
N GLY A 246 11.50 10.42 -4.30
CA GLY A 246 10.82 9.15 -4.02
C GLY A 246 11.64 7.91 -4.39
N MET A 247 12.97 8.03 -4.43
CA MET A 247 13.90 6.95 -4.78
C MET A 247 13.69 5.67 -3.95
N ALA A 248 13.15 5.78 -2.73
CA ALA A 248 12.83 4.65 -1.86
C ALA A 248 12.00 3.53 -2.54
N ARG A 249 11.17 3.87 -3.55
CA ARG A 249 10.35 2.92 -4.34
C ARG A 249 11.15 2.21 -5.46
N ARG A 250 12.45 2.51 -5.67
CA ARG A 250 13.33 1.89 -6.70
C ARG A 250 14.56 1.22 -6.04
N PRO A 251 14.58 -0.12 -5.87
CA PRO A 251 15.60 -0.78 -5.04
C PRO A 251 17.04 -0.65 -5.58
N ARG A 252 17.25 -0.69 -6.91
CA ARG A 252 18.58 -0.56 -7.52
C ARG A 252 19.21 0.80 -7.21
N TRP A 253 18.52 1.88 -7.55
CA TRP A 253 18.94 3.25 -7.24
C TRP A 253 19.13 3.49 -5.74
N ARG A 254 18.24 2.95 -4.89
CA ARG A 254 18.39 3.02 -3.44
C ARG A 254 19.69 2.38 -2.94
N VAL A 255 20.10 1.24 -3.51
CA VAL A 255 21.40 0.61 -3.18
C VAL A 255 22.56 1.48 -3.64
N VAL A 256 22.53 2.01 -4.88
CA VAL A 256 23.58 2.92 -5.38
C VAL A 256 23.74 4.14 -4.46
N LEU A 257 22.63 4.79 -4.09
CA LEU A 257 22.66 5.95 -3.19
C LEU A 257 23.24 5.61 -1.81
N TRP A 258 22.86 4.48 -1.20
CA TRP A 258 23.42 4.09 0.10
C TRP A 258 24.91 3.69 0.01
N VAL A 259 25.33 3.01 -1.06
CA VAL A 259 26.75 2.67 -1.26
C VAL A 259 27.60 3.93 -1.41
N VAL A 260 27.14 4.90 -2.22
CA VAL A 260 27.82 6.19 -2.40
C VAL A 260 27.82 7.00 -1.10
N LEU A 261 26.68 7.12 -0.41
CA LEU A 261 26.58 7.85 0.86
C LEU A 261 27.48 7.25 1.96
N LEU A 262 27.56 5.92 2.05
CA LEU A 262 28.45 5.25 3.02
C LEU A 262 29.92 5.39 2.63
N LEU A 263 30.26 5.36 1.34
CA LEU A 263 31.62 5.57 0.86
C LEU A 263 32.09 7.01 1.07
N ASP A 264 31.20 7.99 0.88
CA ASP A 264 31.47 9.43 1.11
C ASP A 264 31.68 9.69 2.61
N ALA A 265 30.74 9.24 3.45
CA ALA A 265 30.83 9.34 4.91
C ALA A 265 32.09 8.65 5.46
N PHE A 266 32.44 7.45 4.97
CA PHE A 266 33.66 6.76 5.37
C PHE A 266 34.92 7.53 4.94
N ALA A 267 35.00 7.97 3.68
CA ALA A 267 36.16 8.70 3.19
C ALA A 267 36.38 10.06 3.89
N MET A 268 35.30 10.78 4.24
CA MET A 268 35.40 12.04 4.98
C MET A 268 35.77 11.84 6.44
N LEU A 269 35.19 10.84 7.12
CA LEU A 269 35.47 10.54 8.52
C LEU A 269 36.91 10.04 8.71
N VAL A 270 37.39 9.15 7.82
CA VAL A 270 38.79 8.72 7.75
C VAL A 270 39.73 9.87 7.40
N GLY A 271 39.32 10.79 6.52
CA GLY A 271 40.12 11.93 6.10
C GLY A 271 40.22 13.08 7.12
N GLY A 272 39.54 12.99 8.26
CA GLY A 272 39.48 14.05 9.28
C GLY A 272 38.58 15.24 8.91
N TYR A 273 37.70 15.10 7.91
CA TYR A 273 36.88 16.19 7.38
C TYR A 273 35.50 16.33 8.06
N THR A 274 35.07 15.39 8.90
CA THR A 274 33.80 15.43 9.64
C THR A 274 33.82 14.56 10.90
N THR A 275 33.00 14.92 11.90
CA THR A 275 32.63 14.02 13.02
C THR A 275 31.56 13.00 12.62
N PRO A 276 31.38 11.88 13.35
CA PRO A 276 30.27 10.95 13.14
C PRO A 276 28.90 11.60 13.36
N PHE A 277 28.80 12.54 14.31
CA PHE A 277 27.53 13.22 14.62
C PHE A 277 27.13 14.23 13.52
N SER A 278 28.09 14.92 12.89
CA SER A 278 27.82 15.78 11.72
C SER A 278 27.23 14.98 10.56
N ILE A 279 27.74 13.77 10.27
CA ILE A 279 27.16 12.85 9.28
C ILE A 279 25.71 12.50 9.64
N ILE A 280 25.45 12.07 10.88
CA ILE A 280 24.10 11.67 11.31
C ILE A 280 23.13 12.85 11.25
N LEU A 281 23.55 14.04 11.72
CA LEU A 281 22.75 15.27 11.67
C LEU A 281 22.43 15.68 10.23
N THR A 282 23.41 15.59 9.33
CA THR A 282 23.27 15.87 7.90
C THR A 282 22.24 14.94 7.24
N VAL A 283 22.31 13.63 7.53
CA VAL A 283 21.33 12.64 7.03
C VAL A 283 19.94 12.92 7.57
N LEU A 284 19.82 13.22 8.87
CA LEU A 284 18.54 13.53 9.51
C LEU A 284 17.92 14.82 8.98
N ILE A 285 18.70 15.89 8.76
CA ILE A 285 18.22 17.15 8.17
C ILE A 285 17.68 16.91 6.76
N GLY A 286 18.46 16.27 5.89
CA GLY A 286 18.03 15.97 4.51
C GLY A 286 16.74 15.12 4.47
N TRP A 287 16.65 14.11 5.33
CA TRP A 287 15.45 13.27 5.46
C TRP A 287 14.23 14.05 5.97
N THR A 288 14.42 14.84 7.04
CA THR A 288 13.37 15.63 7.70
C THR A 288 12.78 16.69 6.76
N VAL A 289 13.64 17.45 6.07
CA VAL A 289 13.22 18.50 5.14
C VAL A 289 12.53 17.93 3.90
N ALA A 290 12.93 16.76 3.41
CA ALA A 290 12.23 16.09 2.31
C ALA A 290 10.77 15.76 2.65
N TYR A 291 10.52 15.16 3.82
CA TYR A 291 9.14 14.84 4.22
C TYR A 291 8.35 16.09 4.64
N GLY A 292 9.00 17.11 5.19
CA GLY A 292 8.39 18.43 5.38
C GLY A 292 7.92 19.05 4.07
N THR A 293 8.75 19.01 3.03
CA THR A 293 8.42 19.52 1.68
C THR A 293 7.30 18.71 1.04
N LEU A 294 7.41 17.37 1.05
CA LEU A 294 6.38 16.47 0.51
C LEU A 294 5.02 16.64 1.21
N TYR A 295 5.02 16.86 2.52
CA TYR A 295 3.81 17.10 3.28
C TYR A 295 3.23 18.49 2.98
N ALA A 296 4.03 19.56 3.06
CA ALA A 296 3.55 20.93 2.90
C ALA A 296 2.99 21.22 1.49
N VAL A 297 3.74 20.84 0.45
CA VAL A 297 3.32 21.04 -0.95
C VAL A 297 2.20 20.08 -1.34
N GLY A 298 2.15 18.90 -0.70
CA GLY A 298 1.28 17.80 -1.09
C GLY A 298 1.87 17.00 -2.24
N SER A 299 1.89 15.69 -2.10
CA SER A 299 2.54 14.80 -3.06
C SER A 299 1.75 14.65 -4.38
N PRO A 300 2.42 14.50 -5.54
CA PRO A 300 1.75 14.17 -6.79
C PRO A 300 1.24 12.72 -6.79
N ASN A 301 -0.09 12.59 -6.69
CA ASN A 301 -0.78 11.32 -6.87
C ASN A 301 -0.86 11.02 -8.38
N VAL A 302 -0.07 10.05 -8.84
CA VAL A 302 -0.04 9.57 -10.22
C VAL A 302 -1.06 8.45 -10.34
N ARG A 303 -2.25 8.82 -10.84
CA ARG A 303 -3.46 8.01 -10.69
C ARG A 303 -3.58 6.93 -11.77
N PRO A 304 -4.19 5.79 -11.42
CA PRO A 304 -4.99 5.05 -12.37
C PRO A 304 -6.13 5.94 -12.88
N THR A 305 -6.10 6.32 -14.15
CA THR A 305 -7.24 6.90 -14.86
C THR A 305 -8.20 5.78 -15.26
N GLY A 306 -9.40 6.13 -15.77
CA GLY A 306 -10.26 5.15 -16.44
C GLY A 306 -9.49 4.42 -17.56
N GLN A 307 -8.65 5.12 -18.32
CA GLN A 307 -7.77 4.53 -19.34
C GLN A 307 -6.80 3.48 -18.76
N HIS A 308 -6.15 3.76 -17.63
CA HIS A 308 -5.29 2.76 -16.97
C HIS A 308 -6.09 1.52 -16.54
N LEU A 309 -7.31 1.70 -16.00
CA LEU A 309 -8.21 0.59 -15.63
C LEU A 309 -8.58 -0.27 -16.86
N MET A 310 -8.99 0.35 -17.97
CA MET A 310 -9.33 -0.35 -19.21
C MET A 310 -8.12 -1.07 -19.82
N ALA A 311 -6.94 -0.44 -19.81
CA ALA A 311 -5.71 -1.05 -20.30
C ALA A 311 -5.24 -2.22 -19.42
N GLY A 312 -5.39 -2.12 -18.10
CA GLY A 312 -5.09 -3.19 -17.14
C GLY A 312 -5.97 -4.42 -17.35
N LEU A 313 -7.27 -4.23 -17.60
CA LEU A 313 -8.20 -5.30 -17.94
C LEU A 313 -7.86 -5.96 -19.29
N ARG A 314 -7.54 -5.16 -20.32
CA ARG A 314 -7.07 -5.67 -21.62
C ARG A 314 -5.78 -6.48 -21.51
N HIS A 315 -4.88 -6.11 -20.61
CA HIS A 315 -3.66 -6.87 -20.36
C HIS A 315 -3.91 -8.25 -19.72
N VAL A 316 -5.04 -8.44 -19.03
CA VAL A 316 -5.48 -9.76 -18.49
C VAL A 316 -6.46 -10.48 -19.42
N GLY A 317 -6.64 -10.00 -20.66
CA GLY A 317 -7.46 -10.65 -21.69
C GLY A 317 -8.95 -10.30 -21.68
N PHE A 318 -9.36 -9.26 -20.96
CA PHE A 318 -10.75 -8.76 -21.00
C PHE A 318 -10.94 -7.66 -22.04
N HIS A 319 -12.13 -7.59 -22.63
CA HIS A 319 -12.52 -6.56 -23.59
C HIS A 319 -13.53 -5.59 -22.96
N PRO A 320 -13.10 -4.59 -22.16
CA PRO A 320 -14.03 -3.67 -21.52
C PRO A 320 -14.45 -2.52 -22.46
N VAL A 321 -15.75 -2.21 -22.42
CA VAL A 321 -16.42 -1.15 -23.21
C VAL A 321 -16.73 0.07 -22.35
N ALA A 322 -17.12 -0.14 -21.09
CA ALA A 322 -17.45 0.94 -20.16
C ALA A 322 -17.12 0.55 -18.72
N ALA A 323 -16.72 1.54 -17.91
CA ALA A 323 -16.71 1.45 -16.46
C ALA A 323 -17.66 2.50 -15.89
N MET A 324 -18.56 2.06 -15.02
CA MET A 324 -19.36 2.92 -14.15
C MET A 324 -18.82 2.78 -12.73
N ARG A 325 -18.85 3.87 -11.97
CA ARG A 325 -18.51 3.79 -10.55
C ARG A 325 -19.67 3.09 -9.83
N ALA A 326 -19.35 2.15 -8.93
CA ALA A 326 -20.35 1.69 -7.97
C ALA A 326 -20.39 2.73 -6.84
N ASP A 327 -21.54 3.40 -6.66
CA ASP A 327 -21.71 4.42 -5.63
C ASP A 327 -21.90 3.79 -4.25
N ASP A 328 -20.79 3.41 -3.63
CA ASP A 328 -20.70 3.33 -2.16
C ASP A 328 -21.01 4.74 -1.62
N VAL A 329 -22.26 4.98 -1.21
CA VAL A 329 -22.71 6.26 -0.64
C VAL A 329 -21.77 6.67 0.50
N PRO A 330 -21.16 7.87 0.46
CA PRO A 330 -20.13 8.27 1.42
C PRO A 330 -20.73 8.63 2.77
N ASP A 331 -21.13 7.62 3.53
CA ASP A 331 -21.65 7.74 4.88
C ASP A 331 -20.53 8.23 5.82
N LYS A 332 -20.65 9.49 6.24
CA LYS A 332 -19.54 10.26 6.82
C LYS A 332 -19.06 9.72 8.18
N ASP A 333 -19.89 8.93 8.87
CA ASP A 333 -19.53 8.30 10.14
C ASP A 333 -18.70 7.02 9.95
N ASN A 334 -18.70 6.42 8.75
CA ASN A 334 -18.07 5.13 8.46
C ASN A 334 -16.58 5.27 8.08
N ALA A 335 -15.76 5.76 9.02
CA ALA A 335 -14.32 5.95 8.85
C ALA A 335 -13.50 4.68 8.51
N ASP A 336 -14.09 3.48 8.59
CA ASP A 336 -13.48 2.21 8.10
C ASP A 336 -13.72 1.95 6.59
N GLN A 337 -14.63 2.68 5.92
CA GLN A 337 -14.83 2.54 4.47
C GLN A 337 -13.65 3.04 3.63
N GLY A 338 -12.85 3.98 4.16
CA GLY A 338 -11.67 4.52 3.46
C GLY A 338 -10.58 3.50 3.13
N ASP A 339 -10.58 2.32 3.78
CA ASP A 339 -9.62 1.21 3.60
C ASP A 339 -10.06 0.21 2.50
N ARG A 340 -11.26 0.38 1.90
CA ARG A 340 -11.90 -0.61 1.00
C ARG A 340 -11.48 -0.55 -0.47
N GLY A 341 -10.76 0.50 -0.90
CA GLY A 341 -10.49 0.77 -2.31
C GLY A 341 -11.67 1.46 -3.02
N ARG A 342 -11.70 1.39 -4.36
CA ARG A 342 -12.77 1.93 -5.22
C ARG A 342 -13.36 0.83 -6.08
N ARG A 343 -14.68 0.66 -6.03
CA ARG A 343 -15.44 -0.31 -6.82
C ARG A 343 -15.93 0.30 -8.13
N TYR A 344 -15.80 -0.45 -9.22
CA TYR A 344 -16.30 -0.13 -10.54
C TYR A 344 -17.04 -1.33 -11.10
N LEU A 345 -18.24 -1.09 -11.63
CA LEU A 345 -18.96 -2.05 -12.46
C LEU A 345 -18.45 -1.89 -13.89
N VAL A 346 -17.85 -2.92 -14.46
CA VAL A 346 -17.27 -2.89 -15.80
C VAL A 346 -18.07 -3.75 -16.76
N THR A 347 -18.56 -3.13 -17.83
CA THR A 347 -19.25 -3.79 -18.93
C THR A 347 -18.23 -4.28 -19.95
N LEU A 348 -18.27 -5.57 -20.26
CA LEU A 348 -17.49 -6.18 -21.34
C LEU A 348 -18.17 -6.00 -22.70
N GLU A 349 -17.39 -6.20 -23.77
CA GLU A 349 -17.85 -6.38 -25.15
C GLU A 349 -18.55 -7.74 -25.30
N ASP A 350 -17.88 -8.80 -24.83
CA ASP A 350 -18.40 -10.16 -24.74
C ASP A 350 -18.49 -10.63 -23.28
N GLY A 351 -19.65 -11.15 -22.87
CA GLY A 351 -19.85 -11.82 -21.59
C GLY A 351 -20.54 -10.98 -20.49
N PRO A 352 -20.67 -11.53 -19.27
CA PRO A 352 -21.30 -10.84 -18.14
C PRO A 352 -20.43 -9.68 -17.63
N PRO A 353 -21.02 -8.68 -16.95
CA PRO A 353 -20.26 -7.60 -16.32
C PRO A 353 -19.35 -8.10 -15.19
N LEU A 354 -18.38 -7.27 -14.81
CA LEU A 354 -17.35 -7.57 -13.80
C LEU A 354 -17.37 -6.54 -12.68
N ASP A 355 -17.26 -7.00 -11.44
CA ASP A 355 -17.07 -6.16 -10.26
C ASP A 355 -15.57 -5.97 -10.01
N VAL A 356 -15.06 -4.78 -10.34
CA VAL A 356 -13.62 -4.48 -10.31
C VAL A 356 -13.29 -3.55 -9.16
N THR A 357 -12.51 -4.04 -8.19
CA THR A 357 -12.05 -3.23 -7.05
C THR A 357 -10.60 -2.82 -7.24
N VAL A 358 -10.37 -1.50 -7.34
CA VAL A 358 -9.04 -0.90 -7.43
C VAL A 358 -8.60 -0.43 -6.04
N VAL A 359 -7.48 -0.93 -5.57
CA VAL A 359 -6.92 -0.65 -4.24
C VAL A 359 -5.68 0.22 -4.38
N ASP A 360 -5.73 1.45 -3.84
CA ASP A 360 -4.62 2.40 -3.82
C ASP A 360 -3.77 2.21 -2.55
N ARG A 361 -2.43 2.14 -2.70
CA ARG A 361 -1.46 2.09 -1.60
C ARG A 361 -1.63 3.22 -0.59
N GLU A 362 -2.14 4.37 -1.05
CA GLU A 362 -2.16 5.62 -0.30
C GLU A 362 -3.47 5.80 0.50
N GLN A 363 -4.49 4.96 0.26
CA GLN A 363 -5.66 4.83 1.15
C GLN A 363 -5.31 4.02 2.41
N GLN A 364 -4.65 2.87 2.29
CA GLN A 364 -4.27 2.03 3.45
C GLN A 364 -3.39 2.74 4.48
N ALA A 365 -2.61 3.73 4.03
CA ALA A 365 -1.74 4.55 4.88
C ALA A 365 -2.54 5.43 5.87
N GLN A 366 -3.77 5.82 5.55
CA GLN A 366 -4.58 6.76 6.36
C GLN A 366 -4.90 6.17 7.74
N GLY A 367 -5.21 4.87 7.80
CA GLY A 367 -5.47 4.16 9.05
C GLY A 367 -4.21 3.79 9.85
N PHE A 368 -2.99 3.97 9.34
CA PHE A 368 -1.77 3.45 9.99
C PHE A 368 -1.53 4.06 11.38
N PHE A 369 -1.52 5.39 11.50
CA PHE A 369 -1.22 6.06 12.77
C PHE A 369 -2.28 5.77 13.84
N TYR A 370 -3.57 5.84 13.49
CA TYR A 370 -4.65 5.50 14.43
C TYR A 370 -4.53 4.04 14.90
N ARG A 371 -4.20 3.10 14.01
CA ARG A 371 -3.95 1.70 14.36
C ARG A 371 -2.71 1.53 15.27
N ALA A 372 -1.62 2.26 15.01
CA ALA A 372 -0.40 2.23 15.82
C ALA A 372 -0.59 2.83 17.22
N TRP A 373 -1.17 4.04 17.30
CA TRP A 373 -1.51 4.69 18.56
C TRP A 373 -2.49 3.84 19.38
N ARG A 374 -3.55 3.32 18.76
CA ARG A 374 -4.52 2.42 19.42
C ARG A 374 -3.89 1.12 19.92
N ARG A 375 -2.84 0.60 19.25
CA ARG A 375 -2.07 -0.56 19.71
C ARG A 375 -1.12 -0.23 20.88
N LEU A 376 -0.69 1.03 21.00
CA LEU A 376 0.10 1.52 22.13
C LEU A 376 -0.77 1.75 23.37
N THR A 377 -1.95 2.38 23.18
CA THR A 377 -2.88 2.72 24.27
C THR A 377 -3.78 1.58 24.70
N LEU A 378 -4.10 0.61 23.81
CA LEU A 378 -4.91 -0.57 24.14
C LEU A 378 -4.10 -1.85 23.97
N ARG A 379 -3.87 -2.57 25.07
CA ARG A 379 -3.37 -3.98 25.08
C ARG A 379 -4.43 -4.98 24.59
N THR A 380 -5.13 -4.71 23.48
CA THR A 380 -6.18 -5.59 22.93
C THR A 380 -5.57 -6.72 22.10
N LEU A 381 -5.87 -7.96 22.48
CA LEU A 381 -5.18 -9.18 22.01
C LEU A 381 -5.48 -9.61 20.56
N THR A 382 -6.52 -9.09 19.91
CA THR A 382 -7.16 -9.70 18.72
C THR A 382 -6.79 -9.13 17.35
N GLN A 383 -6.00 -8.04 17.26
CA GLN A 383 -5.66 -7.41 15.96
C GLN A 383 -4.20 -7.67 15.52
N ARG A 384 -3.83 -8.95 15.37
CA ARG A 384 -2.60 -9.34 14.65
C ARG A 384 -2.72 -9.10 13.13
N ARG A 385 -2.65 -7.85 12.69
CA ARG A 385 -2.23 -7.52 11.31
C ARG A 385 -0.86 -6.85 11.37
N SER A 386 0.12 -7.44 10.69
CA SER A 386 1.43 -6.86 10.47
C SER A 386 1.35 -5.74 9.41
N ILE A 387 2.45 -5.01 9.20
CA ILE A 387 2.56 -4.03 8.11
C ILE A 387 2.80 -4.82 6.82
N GLN A 388 1.72 -5.34 6.23
CA GLN A 388 1.77 -6.08 4.97
C GLN A 388 2.08 -5.15 3.79
N SER A 389 2.74 -5.68 2.77
CA SER A 389 2.85 -4.98 1.48
C SER A 389 1.53 -5.05 0.71
N LEU A 390 1.28 -4.12 -0.24
CA LEU A 390 0.09 -4.21 -1.12
C LEU A 390 -0.01 -5.58 -1.81
N ARG A 391 1.13 -6.12 -2.26
CA ARG A 391 1.21 -7.43 -2.89
C ARG A 391 0.81 -8.55 -1.93
N GLN A 392 1.26 -8.50 -0.67
CA GLN A 392 0.86 -9.48 0.35
C GLN A 392 -0.62 -9.36 0.74
N ALA A 393 -1.18 -8.14 0.75
CA ALA A 393 -2.60 -7.93 0.96
C ALA A 393 -3.45 -8.47 -0.21
N LEU A 394 -2.99 -8.25 -1.45
CA LEU A 394 -3.57 -8.82 -2.68
C LEU A 394 -3.51 -10.36 -2.68
N GLU A 395 -2.34 -10.92 -2.35
CA GLU A 395 -2.13 -12.38 -2.24
C GLU A 395 -3.03 -12.97 -1.14
N GLN A 396 -3.17 -12.33 0.02
CA GLN A 396 -4.08 -12.78 1.08
C GLN A 396 -5.56 -12.67 0.68
N GLU A 397 -5.98 -11.56 0.07
CA GLU A 397 -7.37 -11.39 -0.39
C GLU A 397 -7.75 -12.41 -1.47
N ALA A 398 -6.84 -12.67 -2.42
CA ALA A 398 -7.05 -13.67 -3.46
C ALA A 398 -7.12 -15.09 -2.88
N LEU A 399 -6.20 -15.43 -1.96
CA LEU A 399 -6.18 -16.74 -1.31
C LEU A 399 -7.43 -16.94 -0.43
N LEU A 400 -7.93 -15.89 0.24
CA LEU A 400 -9.22 -15.89 0.95
C LEU A 400 -10.42 -16.10 0.02
N ALA A 401 -10.47 -15.42 -1.14
CA ALA A 401 -11.54 -15.59 -2.11
C ALA A 401 -11.59 -17.03 -2.65
N TYR A 402 -10.45 -17.61 -3.04
CA TYR A 402 -10.40 -19.01 -3.48
C TYR A 402 -10.68 -20.00 -2.34
N ALA A 403 -10.21 -19.74 -1.12
CA ALA A 403 -10.47 -20.61 0.03
C ALA A 403 -11.95 -20.63 0.44
N ALA A 404 -12.65 -19.48 0.39
CA ALA A 404 -14.08 -19.40 0.68
C ALA A 404 -14.92 -20.24 -0.29
N ILE A 405 -14.65 -20.11 -1.59
CA ILE A 405 -15.33 -20.90 -2.64
C ILE A 405 -14.97 -22.39 -2.52
N ALA A 406 -13.71 -22.73 -2.23
CA ALA A 406 -13.29 -24.10 -1.96
C ALA A 406 -13.91 -24.69 -0.68
N ALA A 407 -14.32 -23.85 0.27
CA ALA A 407 -15.10 -24.24 1.45
C ALA A 407 -16.59 -24.47 1.16
N GLY A 408 -17.05 -24.19 -0.06
CA GLY A 408 -18.46 -24.35 -0.47
C GLY A 408 -19.35 -23.14 -0.15
N ALA A 409 -18.77 -22.03 0.32
CA ALA A 409 -19.52 -20.80 0.53
C ALA A 409 -19.79 -20.09 -0.80
N ASN A 410 -21.01 -19.56 -0.97
CA ASN A 410 -21.36 -18.63 -2.03
C ASN A 410 -20.54 -17.35 -1.84
N ALA A 411 -19.50 -17.13 -2.64
CA ALA A 411 -18.70 -15.90 -2.63
C ALA A 411 -18.38 -15.47 -4.07
N PRO A 412 -18.25 -14.17 -4.36
CA PRO A 412 -17.91 -13.68 -5.70
C PRO A 412 -16.60 -14.30 -6.20
N LYS A 413 -16.64 -14.91 -7.40
CA LYS A 413 -15.49 -15.59 -7.98
C LYS A 413 -14.44 -14.57 -8.38
N LEU A 414 -13.25 -14.66 -7.78
CA LEU A 414 -12.09 -13.90 -8.25
C LEU A 414 -11.60 -14.51 -9.57
N ILE A 415 -11.71 -13.74 -10.64
CA ILE A 415 -11.33 -14.16 -12.00
C ILE A 415 -9.89 -13.73 -12.29
N ALA A 416 -9.49 -12.54 -11.86
CA ALA A 416 -8.17 -11.99 -12.15
C ALA A 416 -7.66 -10.99 -11.10
N THR A 417 -6.33 -10.83 -11.05
CA THR A 417 -5.64 -9.75 -10.33
C THR A 417 -4.56 -9.13 -11.22
N SER A 418 -4.25 -7.84 -11.03
CA SER A 418 -3.23 -7.14 -11.81
C SER A 418 -2.64 -5.94 -11.06
N GLU A 419 -1.37 -5.59 -11.34
CA GLU A 419 -0.75 -4.36 -10.83
C GLU A 419 -1.10 -3.17 -11.73
N LEU A 420 -1.80 -2.17 -11.18
CA LEU A 420 -2.35 -1.05 -11.93
C LEU A 420 -1.39 0.15 -11.86
N GLY A 421 -0.20 -0.05 -12.45
CA GLY A 421 0.93 0.86 -12.30
C GLY A 421 1.71 0.61 -10.99
N PRO A 422 2.53 1.57 -10.52
CA PRO A 422 3.47 1.32 -9.41
C PRO A 422 2.80 1.21 -8.03
N ASP A 423 1.61 1.79 -7.87
CA ASP A 423 1.04 2.16 -6.56
C ASP A 423 -0.42 1.76 -6.34
N ALA A 424 -1.07 1.12 -7.32
CA ALA A 424 -2.40 0.55 -7.18
C ALA A 424 -2.43 -0.92 -7.66
N VAL A 425 -3.38 -1.70 -7.15
CA VAL A 425 -3.66 -3.06 -7.61
C VAL A 425 -5.15 -3.21 -7.93
N MET A 426 -5.48 -4.11 -8.84
CA MET A 426 -6.83 -4.40 -9.31
C MET A 426 -7.19 -5.84 -8.97
N LEU A 427 -8.36 -6.05 -8.35
CA LEU A 427 -9.02 -7.35 -8.26
C LEU A 427 -10.29 -7.33 -9.11
N VAL A 428 -10.52 -8.43 -9.84
CA VAL A 428 -11.61 -8.57 -10.83
C VAL A 428 -12.48 -9.75 -10.43
N TYR A 429 -13.70 -9.46 -9.99
CA TYR A 429 -14.68 -10.45 -9.56
C TYR A 429 -15.81 -10.61 -10.58
N GLU A 430 -16.41 -11.80 -10.57
CA GLU A 430 -17.69 -12.08 -11.23
C GLU A 430 -18.81 -11.23 -10.58
N HIS A 431 -19.56 -10.47 -11.38
CA HIS A 431 -20.68 -9.68 -10.90
C HIS A 431 -21.90 -10.56 -10.62
N ILE A 432 -22.26 -10.69 -9.34
CA ILE A 432 -23.36 -11.58 -8.89
C ILE A 432 -24.76 -11.00 -9.16
N GLY A 433 -24.90 -9.66 -9.19
CA GLY A 433 -26.17 -8.98 -9.47
C GLY A 433 -27.23 -9.17 -8.36
N GLY A 434 -27.06 -8.42 -7.27
CA GLY A 434 -27.92 -8.46 -6.09
C GLY A 434 -27.88 -7.16 -5.27
N ARG A 435 -28.70 -7.08 -4.22
CA ARG A 435 -28.68 -6.01 -3.21
C ARG A 435 -27.88 -6.45 -1.98
N SER A 436 -27.31 -5.53 -1.20
CA SER A 436 -26.82 -5.88 0.13
C SER A 436 -27.99 -6.08 1.10
N LEU A 437 -27.78 -6.83 2.19
CA LEU A 437 -28.81 -7.02 3.20
C LEU A 437 -29.25 -5.67 3.82
N ASP A 438 -28.32 -4.70 3.92
CA ASP A 438 -28.59 -3.33 4.38
C ASP A 438 -29.40 -2.47 3.38
N GLN A 439 -29.76 -3.01 2.20
CA GLN A 439 -30.59 -2.39 1.15
C GLN A 439 -31.91 -3.15 0.88
N MET A 440 -32.23 -4.15 1.70
CA MET A 440 -33.51 -4.86 1.67
C MET A 440 -34.43 -4.32 2.76
N GLU A 441 -35.75 -4.35 2.52
CA GLU A 441 -36.73 -4.09 3.59
C GLU A 441 -36.82 -5.32 4.52
N ASP A 442 -37.21 -5.12 5.79
CA ASP A 442 -37.17 -6.20 6.80
C ASP A 442 -38.18 -7.33 6.49
N GLU A 443 -39.29 -7.02 5.82
CA GLU A 443 -40.27 -8.00 5.32
C GLU A 443 -39.73 -8.87 4.18
N GLU A 444 -38.72 -8.42 3.43
CA GLU A 444 -38.08 -9.23 2.38
C GLU A 444 -37.14 -10.31 2.96
N ILE A 445 -36.75 -10.19 4.24
CA ILE A 445 -35.78 -11.07 4.88
C ILE A 445 -36.48 -12.32 5.44
N THR A 446 -36.69 -13.30 4.55
CA THR A 446 -37.34 -14.58 4.87
C THR A 446 -36.50 -15.52 5.74
N ASP A 447 -37.14 -16.47 6.43
CA ASP A 447 -36.45 -17.47 7.26
C ASP A 447 -35.59 -18.45 6.43
N ASP A 448 -35.85 -18.60 5.13
CA ASP A 448 -34.97 -19.32 4.21
C ASP A 448 -33.72 -18.53 3.84
N LEU A 449 -33.82 -17.19 3.70
CA LEU A 449 -32.66 -16.31 3.53
C LEU A 449 -31.80 -16.27 4.80
N VAL A 450 -32.42 -16.18 5.99
CA VAL A 450 -31.74 -16.26 7.29
C VAL A 450 -30.93 -17.56 7.41
N ARG A 451 -31.56 -18.72 7.15
CA ARG A 451 -30.86 -20.02 7.12
C ARG A 451 -29.84 -20.09 5.97
N GLY A 452 -30.11 -19.43 4.84
CA GLY A 452 -29.20 -19.28 3.72
C GLY A 452 -27.89 -18.61 4.10
N ALA A 453 -27.95 -17.50 4.84
CA ALA A 453 -26.78 -16.80 5.38
C ALA A 453 -26.00 -17.66 6.39
N TRP A 454 -26.71 -18.33 7.31
CA TRP A 454 -26.07 -19.23 8.29
C TRP A 454 -25.30 -20.39 7.64
N ARG A 455 -25.83 -21.00 6.57
CA ARG A 455 -25.11 -22.03 5.79
C ARG A 455 -23.81 -21.50 5.14
N GLN A 456 -23.71 -20.20 4.85
CA GLN A 456 -22.45 -19.63 4.32
C GLN A 456 -21.39 -19.54 5.43
N VAL A 457 -21.80 -19.22 6.66
CA VAL A 457 -20.90 -19.24 7.84
C VAL A 457 -20.48 -20.68 8.14
N GLU A 458 -21.42 -21.62 8.18
CA GLU A 458 -21.15 -23.06 8.35
C GLU A 458 -20.09 -23.56 7.34
N ALA A 459 -20.28 -23.25 6.05
CA ALA A 459 -19.33 -23.58 5.00
C ALA A 459 -17.93 -23.02 5.26
N LEU A 460 -17.80 -21.72 5.58
CA LEU A 460 -16.50 -21.10 5.93
C LEU A 460 -15.86 -21.75 7.17
N GLN A 461 -16.64 -21.98 8.22
CA GLN A 461 -16.14 -22.54 9.48
C GLN A 461 -15.72 -24.02 9.33
N SER A 462 -16.34 -24.78 8.43
CA SER A 462 -15.93 -26.16 8.10
C SER A 462 -14.46 -26.28 7.67
N ARG A 463 -13.90 -25.21 7.08
CA ARG A 463 -12.49 -25.10 6.69
C ARG A 463 -11.68 -24.12 7.55
N ARG A 464 -12.17 -23.80 8.77
CA ARG A 464 -11.52 -22.88 9.73
C ARG A 464 -11.25 -21.49 9.13
N ILE A 465 -12.15 -21.01 8.26
CA ILE A 465 -12.08 -19.66 7.69
C ILE A 465 -12.99 -18.74 8.53
N ALA A 466 -12.44 -17.63 8.99
CA ALA A 466 -13.18 -16.55 9.61
C ALA A 466 -13.38 -15.38 8.61
N HIS A 467 -14.56 -14.78 8.63
CA HIS A 467 -14.88 -13.57 7.87
C HIS A 467 -14.41 -12.30 8.60
N ARG A 468 -14.50 -12.30 9.94
CA ARG A 468 -14.18 -11.19 10.85
C ARG A 468 -15.01 -9.92 10.64
N ARG A 469 -16.06 -9.95 9.82
CA ARG A 469 -16.87 -8.77 9.44
C ARG A 469 -18.27 -9.10 8.87
N LEU A 470 -19.07 -9.93 9.55
CA LEU A 470 -20.43 -10.28 9.10
C LEU A 470 -21.47 -9.19 9.43
N THR A 471 -21.38 -8.04 8.76
CA THR A 471 -22.42 -6.98 8.70
C THR A 471 -23.27 -7.11 7.44
N GLY A 472 -24.40 -6.38 7.35
CA GLY A 472 -25.32 -6.52 6.21
C GLY A 472 -24.69 -6.11 4.87
N ASP A 473 -23.83 -5.10 4.86
CA ASP A 473 -22.99 -4.69 3.72
C ASP A 473 -21.96 -5.75 3.25
N ALA A 474 -21.78 -6.84 4.01
CA ALA A 474 -20.96 -7.98 3.62
C ALA A 474 -21.81 -9.15 3.07
N ILE A 475 -23.14 -9.11 3.23
CA ILE A 475 -24.05 -10.15 2.73
C ILE A 475 -24.80 -9.58 1.52
N LEU A 476 -24.52 -10.11 0.34
CA LEU A 476 -25.25 -9.81 -0.89
C LEU A 476 -26.36 -10.85 -1.08
N VAL A 477 -27.52 -10.43 -1.55
CA VAL A 477 -28.65 -11.31 -1.88
C VAL A 477 -28.94 -11.18 -3.37
N ASP A 478 -28.78 -12.28 -4.11
CA ASP A 478 -29.01 -12.31 -5.55
C ASP A 478 -30.51 -12.30 -5.91
N ARG A 479 -30.82 -12.14 -7.20
CA ARG A 479 -32.19 -12.16 -7.72
C ARG A 479 -32.93 -13.50 -7.58
N SER A 480 -32.28 -14.55 -7.06
CA SER A 480 -32.90 -15.84 -6.70
C SER A 480 -33.10 -16.02 -5.19
N GLY A 481 -32.75 -15.02 -4.37
CA GLY A 481 -32.85 -15.07 -2.92
C GLY A 481 -31.68 -15.80 -2.24
N ARG A 482 -30.57 -16.06 -2.95
CA ARG A 482 -29.38 -16.69 -2.36
C ARG A 482 -28.50 -15.66 -1.69
N ALA A 483 -28.12 -15.93 -0.44
CA ALA A 483 -27.07 -15.20 0.25
C ALA A 483 -25.68 -15.54 -0.31
N PHE A 484 -24.90 -14.51 -0.63
CA PHE A 484 -23.47 -14.54 -0.96
C PHE A 484 -22.69 -13.72 0.08
N VAL A 485 -21.52 -14.23 0.48
CA VAL A 485 -20.61 -13.57 1.40
C VAL A 485 -19.55 -12.79 0.62
N THR A 486 -19.38 -11.52 0.97
CA THR A 486 -18.56 -10.54 0.23
C THR A 486 -17.67 -9.75 1.20
N ASP A 487 -16.66 -9.05 0.66
CA ASP A 487 -15.65 -8.34 1.46
C ASP A 487 -14.77 -9.24 2.36
N LEU A 488 -14.34 -10.37 1.80
CA LEU A 488 -13.38 -11.31 2.40
C LEU A 488 -12.02 -10.67 2.75
N ARG A 489 -11.77 -9.40 2.39
CA ARG A 489 -10.64 -8.55 2.85
C ARG A 489 -10.43 -8.58 4.36
N GLY A 490 -11.50 -8.74 5.13
CA GLY A 490 -11.47 -8.83 6.59
C GLY A 490 -10.91 -10.16 7.13
N GLY A 491 -11.00 -11.23 6.34
CA GLY A 491 -10.92 -12.61 6.82
C GLY A 491 -9.54 -13.17 7.18
N GLU A 492 -9.57 -14.41 7.66
CA GLU A 492 -8.42 -15.16 8.16
C GLU A 492 -8.64 -16.68 7.94
N ILE A 493 -7.59 -17.40 7.55
CA ILE A 493 -7.61 -18.86 7.32
C ILE A 493 -6.84 -19.56 8.43
N ALA A 494 -7.27 -20.77 8.81
CA ALA A 494 -6.82 -21.46 10.02
C ALA A 494 -7.09 -20.63 11.29
N ALA A 495 -8.21 -19.90 11.30
CA ALA A 495 -8.60 -19.02 12.39
C ALA A 495 -8.86 -19.81 13.69
N GLY A 496 -8.53 -19.20 14.83
CA GLY A 496 -8.77 -19.75 16.17
C GLY A 496 -10.24 -19.67 16.60
N ASP A 497 -10.64 -20.51 17.55
CA ASP A 497 -12.06 -20.71 17.93
C ASP A 497 -12.75 -19.41 18.34
N LEU A 498 -12.04 -18.54 19.08
CA LEU A 498 -12.51 -17.21 19.47
C LEU A 498 -12.95 -16.35 18.28
N VAL A 499 -12.26 -16.45 17.15
CA VAL A 499 -12.55 -15.65 15.95
C VAL A 499 -13.77 -16.20 15.22
N LEU A 500 -13.91 -17.54 15.15
CA LEU A 500 -15.09 -18.20 14.58
C LEU A 500 -16.34 -17.92 15.41
N ARG A 501 -16.23 -17.96 16.75
CA ARG A 501 -17.32 -17.57 17.67
C ARG A 501 -17.66 -16.08 17.59
N MET A 502 -16.68 -15.20 17.32
CA MET A 502 -16.94 -13.78 17.04
C MET A 502 -17.77 -13.58 15.76
N ASP A 503 -17.52 -14.36 14.71
CA ASP A 503 -18.35 -14.31 13.48
C ASP A 503 -19.80 -14.74 13.76
N VAL A 504 -20.04 -15.79 14.57
CA VAL A 504 -21.40 -16.19 14.98
C VAL A 504 -22.08 -15.08 15.78
N ALA A 505 -21.41 -14.52 16.80
CA ALA A 505 -21.95 -13.42 17.60
C ALA A 505 -22.25 -12.17 16.74
N GLN A 506 -21.39 -11.88 15.76
CA GLN A 506 -21.61 -10.75 14.85
C GLN A 506 -22.80 -10.99 13.93
N LEU A 507 -22.94 -12.16 13.29
CA LEU A 507 -24.07 -12.44 12.40
C LEU A 507 -25.39 -12.55 13.16
N LEU A 508 -25.41 -13.15 14.35
CA LEU A 508 -26.58 -13.16 15.25
C LEU A 508 -27.09 -11.73 15.53
N THR A 509 -26.17 -10.80 15.74
CA THR A 509 -26.51 -9.39 16.02
C THR A 509 -26.97 -8.67 14.74
N THR A 510 -26.26 -8.86 13.62
CA THR A 510 -26.62 -8.29 12.32
C THR A 510 -28.02 -8.72 11.88
N LEU A 511 -28.35 -10.01 11.98
CA LEU A 511 -29.69 -10.51 11.66
C LEU A 511 -30.71 -10.13 12.75
N GLY A 512 -30.33 -10.20 14.03
CA GLY A 512 -31.21 -9.85 15.16
C GLY A 512 -31.70 -8.40 15.15
N LEU A 513 -30.91 -7.49 14.57
CA LEU A 513 -31.27 -6.08 14.35
C LEU A 513 -32.22 -5.86 13.16
N ARG A 514 -32.52 -6.88 12.36
CA ARG A 514 -33.33 -6.79 11.11
C ARG A 514 -34.58 -7.67 11.16
N VAL A 515 -34.42 -8.95 11.53
CA VAL A 515 -35.55 -9.91 11.66
C VAL A 515 -36.01 -10.12 13.11
N GLY A 516 -35.40 -9.43 14.07
CA GLY A 516 -35.62 -9.66 15.50
C GLY A 516 -34.77 -10.81 16.07
N ALA A 517 -34.49 -10.73 17.37
CA ALA A 517 -33.59 -11.67 18.05
C ALA A 517 -34.07 -13.13 17.99
N GLU A 518 -35.38 -13.37 18.17
CA GLU A 518 -35.96 -14.71 18.20
C GLU A 518 -35.80 -15.45 16.86
N ARG A 519 -36.15 -14.79 15.73
CA ARG A 519 -35.96 -15.35 14.37
C ARG A 519 -34.49 -15.56 14.03
N SER A 520 -33.61 -14.63 14.42
CA SER A 520 -32.15 -14.74 14.24
C SER A 520 -31.57 -15.95 14.98
N VAL A 521 -31.93 -16.13 16.25
CA VAL A 521 -31.49 -17.27 17.08
C VAL A 521 -32.08 -18.59 16.59
N ALA A 522 -33.38 -18.63 16.24
CA ALA A 522 -33.99 -19.83 15.66
C ALA A 522 -33.30 -20.26 14.36
N GLY A 523 -32.98 -19.30 13.48
CA GLY A 523 -32.22 -19.54 12.25
C GLY A 523 -30.79 -20.05 12.49
N ALA A 524 -30.11 -19.56 13.54
CA ALA A 524 -28.78 -20.02 13.91
C ALA A 524 -28.81 -21.44 14.49
N LEU A 525 -29.74 -21.71 15.43
CA LEU A 525 -29.94 -23.04 16.03
C LEU A 525 -30.27 -24.11 14.99
N ALA A 526 -31.05 -23.75 13.96
CA ALA A 526 -31.46 -24.65 12.88
C ALA A 526 -30.34 -25.00 11.87
N VAL A 527 -29.14 -24.41 12.00
CA VAL A 527 -27.99 -24.67 11.11
C VAL A 527 -26.73 -25.02 11.90
N LEU A 528 -26.32 -24.19 12.87
CA LEU A 528 -25.10 -24.38 13.67
C LEU A 528 -25.31 -25.20 14.94
N GLY A 529 -26.56 -25.47 15.33
CA GLY A 529 -26.90 -26.19 16.56
C GLY A 529 -26.77 -25.35 17.85
N PRO A 530 -27.17 -25.92 19.01
CA PRO A 530 -27.23 -25.20 20.28
C PRO A 530 -25.85 -24.85 20.83
N ASP A 531 -24.87 -25.74 20.71
CA ASP A 531 -23.56 -25.56 21.35
C ASP A 531 -22.80 -24.36 20.76
N ALA A 532 -22.82 -24.20 19.42
CA ALA A 532 -22.18 -23.08 18.74
C ALA A 532 -22.84 -21.73 19.07
N VAL A 533 -24.16 -21.70 19.29
CA VAL A 533 -24.89 -20.51 19.72
C VAL A 533 -24.57 -20.19 21.18
N ALA A 534 -24.54 -21.19 22.07
CA ALA A 534 -24.16 -21.01 23.48
C ALA A 534 -22.71 -20.50 23.64
N ASP A 535 -21.77 -21.06 22.86
CA ASP A 535 -20.36 -20.71 22.85
C ASP A 535 -20.08 -19.24 22.47
N CYS A 536 -20.98 -18.60 21.73
CA CYS A 536 -20.83 -17.22 21.28
C CYS A 536 -21.49 -16.19 22.21
N LEU A 537 -22.35 -16.60 23.16
CA LEU A 537 -23.05 -15.69 24.08
C LEU A 537 -22.11 -14.72 24.83
N PRO A 538 -20.92 -15.11 25.34
CA PRO A 538 -20.00 -14.18 25.99
C PRO A 538 -19.46 -13.07 25.08
N LEU A 539 -19.60 -13.23 23.75
CA LEU A 539 -19.09 -12.32 22.72
C LEU A 539 -20.17 -11.40 22.15
N LEU A 540 -21.43 -11.50 22.60
CA LEU A 540 -22.49 -10.53 22.31
C LEU A 540 -22.30 -9.19 23.07
N GLN A 541 -21.26 -9.07 23.90
CA GLN A 541 -20.92 -7.81 24.56
C GLN A 541 -20.55 -6.73 23.53
N PRO A 542 -21.01 -5.47 23.69
CA PRO A 542 -20.77 -4.40 22.72
C PRO A 542 -19.30 -4.18 22.33
N ILE A 543 -18.34 -4.47 23.23
CA ILE A 543 -16.91 -4.30 22.96
C ILE A 543 -16.36 -5.27 21.88
N ALA A 544 -16.99 -6.42 21.68
CA ALA A 544 -16.65 -7.40 20.65
C ALA A 544 -17.36 -7.14 19.32
N LEU A 545 -18.47 -6.40 19.32
CA LEU A 545 -19.24 -6.08 18.12
C LEU A 545 -18.59 -5.02 17.23
N SER A 546 -18.89 -5.09 15.93
CA SER A 546 -18.41 -4.15 14.91
C SER A 546 -18.83 -2.69 15.21
N ARG A 547 -18.15 -1.70 14.61
CA ARG A 547 -18.46 -0.28 14.85
C ARG A 547 -19.84 0.12 14.36
N SER A 548 -20.26 -0.31 13.16
CA SER A 548 -21.60 -0.03 12.62
C SER A 548 -22.68 -0.73 13.43
N THR A 549 -22.51 -2.02 13.75
CA THR A 549 -23.43 -2.77 14.63
C THR A 549 -23.64 -2.07 15.98
N ARG A 550 -22.56 -1.51 16.57
CA ARG A 550 -22.62 -0.70 17.80
C ARG A 550 -23.24 0.68 17.63
N ALA A 551 -23.20 1.28 16.43
CA ALA A 551 -23.85 2.54 16.15
C ALA A 551 -25.37 2.34 16.05
N THR A 552 -25.80 1.26 15.37
CA THR A 552 -27.22 0.85 15.31
C THR A 552 -27.77 0.51 16.70
N LEU A 553 -27.05 -0.28 17.51
CA LEU A 553 -27.41 -0.61 18.91
C LEU A 553 -27.40 0.58 19.90
N ARG A 554 -27.13 1.81 19.43
CA ARG A 554 -27.17 3.05 20.24
C ARG A 554 -28.21 4.06 19.73
N ARG A 555 -29.00 3.68 18.72
CA ARG A 555 -30.22 4.37 18.29
C ARG A 555 -31.41 3.68 18.95
#